data_AF-A0A060DHK5-F1
#
_entry.id   AF-A0A060DHK5-F1
#
_cell.length_a   1.000
_cell.length_b   1.000
_cell.length_c   1.000
_cell.angle_alpha   90.00
_cell.angle_beta   90.00
_cell.angle_gamma   90.00
#
_symmetry.space_group_name_H-M   'P 1'
#
loop_
_entity.id
_entity.type
_entity.pdbx_description
1 polymer ?
#
loop_
_entity_poly.entity_id
_entity_poly.type
_entity_poly.pdbx_seq_one_letter_code
_entity_poly.pdbx_strand_id
1 'polypeptide(L)'
;MDGRGGGVTWSTVTDLEKGEWATIWGFREGVSKLTWQDMSGTDGFKGATAFCDLDGNGSIDAAMTFAGVAVSALMSASWTMGDSPYLAITLK
;
A
#
# COMPACT_ATOMS: atom_id res chain seq x y z
N MET A 1 -5.02 -5.37 -3.29
CA MET A 1 -4.12 -5.47 -4.45
C MET A 1 -3.13 -6.61 -4.21
N ASP A 2 -2.83 -7.40 -5.24
CA ASP A 2 -1.85 -8.49 -5.16
C ASP A 2 -0.52 -8.10 -5.81
N GLY A 3 0.55 -7.97 -5.03
CA GLY A 3 1.90 -7.65 -5.52
C GLY A 3 2.78 -8.86 -5.78
N ARG A 4 2.26 -10.09 -5.61
CA ARG A 4 3.07 -11.33 -5.69
C ARG A 4 3.34 -11.80 -7.13
N GLY A 5 2.81 -11.11 -8.14
CA GLY A 5 2.88 -11.51 -9.55
C GLY A 5 4.24 -11.34 -10.23
N GLY A 6 5.25 -10.79 -9.53
CA GLY A 6 6.61 -10.58 -10.06
C GLY A 6 6.77 -9.37 -10.99
N GLY A 7 5.70 -8.63 -11.26
CA GLY A 7 5.72 -7.35 -11.97
C GLY A 7 5.22 -6.21 -11.07
N VAL A 8 5.57 -4.98 -11.44
CA VAL A 8 5.14 -3.79 -10.69
C VAL A 8 3.62 -3.63 -10.80
N THR A 9 2.94 -3.60 -9.66
CA THR A 9 1.48 -3.48 -9.59
C THR A 9 1.07 -2.13 -9.01
N TRP A 10 0.06 -1.50 -9.60
CA TRP A 10 -0.46 -0.20 -9.16
C TRP A 10 -1.97 -0.27 -8.89
N SER A 11 -2.45 0.51 -7.92
CA SER A 11 -3.88 0.65 -7.64
C SER A 11 -4.20 2.03 -7.08
N THR A 12 -5.43 2.46 -7.31
CA THR A 12 -5.99 3.69 -6.74
C THR A 12 -7.26 3.33 -5.98
N VAL A 13 -7.35 3.77 -4.74
CA VAL A 13 -8.55 3.69 -3.90
C VAL A 13 -9.11 5.11 -3.78
N THR A 14 -10.36 5.31 -4.19
CA THR A 14 -10.97 6.65 -4.25
C THR A 14 -11.92 6.96 -3.10
N ASP A 15 -12.31 5.94 -2.34
CA ASP A 15 -13.39 6.01 -1.35
C ASP A 15 -13.07 5.06 -0.19
N LEU A 16 -11.89 5.25 0.43
CA LEU A 16 -11.55 4.47 1.62
C LEU A 16 -12.29 5.06 2.82
N GLU A 17 -13.12 4.26 3.47
CA GLU A 17 -13.92 4.68 4.62
C GLU A 17 -13.44 4.09 5.95
N LYS A 18 -13.84 4.71 7.07
CA LYS A 18 -13.51 4.18 8.40
C LYS A 18 -14.16 2.81 8.60
N GLY A 19 -13.35 1.84 9.03
CA GLY A 19 -13.77 0.44 9.17
C GLY A 19 -13.44 -0.42 7.96
N GLU A 20 -13.00 0.18 6.84
CA GLU A 20 -12.55 -0.55 5.67
C GLU A 20 -11.04 -0.77 5.67
N TRP A 21 -10.64 -1.86 5.00
CA TRP A 21 -9.25 -2.28 4.90
C TRP A 21 -8.84 -2.32 3.44
N ALA A 22 -7.79 -1.59 3.11
CA ALA A 22 -7.04 -1.80 1.87
C ALA A 22 -5.85 -2.72 2.16
N THR A 23 -5.61 -3.70 1.30
CA THR A 23 -4.56 -4.70 1.50
C THR A 23 -3.59 -4.73 0.33
N ILE A 24 -2.28 -4.82 0.64
CA ILE A 24 -1.22 -5.12 -0.32
C ILE A 24 -0.66 -6.50 0.03
N TRP A 25 -0.97 -7.51 -0.77
CA TRP A 25 -0.47 -8.87 -0.56
C TRP A 25 0.96 -9.01 -1.04
N GLY A 26 1.75 -9.79 -0.29
CA GLY A 26 3.17 -10.02 -0.54
C GLY A 26 4.12 -9.22 0.35
N PHE A 27 3.62 -8.28 1.16
CA PHE A 27 4.44 -7.50 2.08
C PHE A 27 4.90 -8.36 3.27
N ARG A 28 6.22 -8.54 3.41
CA ARG A 28 6.88 -9.41 4.38
C ARG A 28 7.59 -8.57 5.43
N GLU A 29 7.19 -8.71 6.68
CA GLU A 29 7.86 -8.04 7.80
C GLU A 29 9.35 -8.41 7.87
N GLY A 30 10.20 -7.42 8.07
CA GLY A 30 11.66 -7.59 8.12
C GLY A 30 12.36 -7.72 6.75
N VAL A 31 11.62 -7.86 5.65
CA VAL A 31 12.16 -7.90 4.28
C VAL A 31 11.71 -6.69 3.48
N SER A 32 10.38 -6.48 3.43
CA SER A 32 9.78 -5.42 2.63
C SER A 32 9.99 -4.04 3.26
N LYS A 33 9.99 -3.01 2.42
CA LYS A 33 10.04 -1.61 2.84
C LYS A 33 8.81 -0.86 2.37
N LEU A 34 8.25 -0.04 3.26
CA LEU A 34 7.13 0.85 2.99
C LEU A 34 7.62 2.29 3.05
N THR A 35 7.37 3.05 1.98
CA THR A 35 7.57 4.49 1.93
C THR A 35 6.25 5.17 1.61
N TRP A 36 5.94 6.24 2.33
CA TRP A 36 4.77 7.07 2.06
C TRP A 36 5.16 8.35 1.32
N GLN A 37 4.31 8.76 0.37
CA GLN A 37 4.43 10.05 -0.28
C GLN A 37 3.07 10.76 -0.30
N ASP A 38 3.03 11.99 0.17
CA ASP A 38 1.86 12.86 0.03
C ASP A 38 1.73 13.40 -1.41
N MET A 39 0.48 13.67 -1.82
CA MET A 39 0.15 14.29 -3.12
C MET A 39 0.71 13.56 -4.35
N SER A 40 0.90 12.24 -4.24
CA SER A 40 1.36 11.37 -5.32
C SER A 40 0.17 10.63 -5.97
N GLY A 41 0.42 9.93 -7.08
CA GLY A 41 -0.60 9.30 -7.93
C GLY A 41 -0.93 10.06 -9.21
N THR A 42 -1.85 9.51 -10.01
CA THR A 42 -2.29 10.10 -11.28
C THR A 42 -3.06 11.41 -11.05
N ASP A 43 -2.96 12.35 -11.99
CA ASP A 43 -3.76 13.58 -11.95
C ASP A 43 -5.26 13.28 -11.81
N GLY A 44 -5.93 14.04 -10.94
CA GLY A 44 -7.32 13.78 -10.54
C GLY A 44 -7.50 12.77 -9.41
N PHE A 45 -6.47 11.97 -9.09
CA PHE A 45 -6.51 10.95 -8.04
C PHE A 45 -5.33 11.05 -7.07
N LYS A 46 -4.77 12.25 -6.90
CA LYS A 46 -3.63 12.46 -6.00
C LYS A 46 -4.03 12.28 -4.53
N GLY A 47 -3.10 11.78 -3.75
CA GLY A 47 -3.23 11.64 -2.30
C GLY A 47 -2.06 10.88 -1.70
N ALA A 48 -2.27 10.28 -0.54
CA ALA A 48 -1.30 9.43 0.11
C ALA A 48 -1.02 8.21 -0.75
N THR A 49 0.24 7.99 -1.12
CA THR A 49 0.64 6.80 -1.87
C THR A 49 1.62 5.97 -1.06
N ALA A 50 1.24 4.72 -0.83
CA ALA A 50 2.10 3.69 -0.27
C ALA A 50 2.95 3.09 -1.39
N PHE A 51 4.27 3.21 -1.29
CA PHE A 51 5.24 2.56 -2.16
C PHE A 51 5.89 1.40 -1.41
N CYS A 52 5.76 0.20 -1.95
CA CYS A 52 6.28 -1.03 -1.36
C CYS A 52 7.37 -1.64 -2.24
N ASP A 53 8.54 -1.82 -1.64
CA ASP A 53 9.59 -2.75 -2.08
C ASP A 53 9.31 -4.06 -1.35
N LEU A 54 8.77 -5.06 -2.04
CA LEU A 54 8.24 -6.28 -1.42
C LEU A 54 9.34 -7.30 -1.15
N ASP A 55 10.37 -7.37 -1.97
CA ASP A 55 11.47 -8.33 -1.83
C ASP A 55 12.73 -7.73 -1.18
N GLY A 56 12.76 -6.41 -0.94
CA GLY A 56 13.85 -5.70 -0.30
C GLY A 56 14.98 -5.33 -1.26
N ASN A 57 14.78 -5.44 -2.59
CA ASN A 57 15.81 -5.21 -3.60
C ASN A 57 16.06 -3.71 -3.90
N GLY A 58 15.28 -2.81 -3.32
CA GLY A 58 15.38 -1.35 -3.51
C GLY A 58 14.54 -0.79 -4.65
N SER A 59 13.78 -1.63 -5.37
CA SER A 59 12.83 -1.23 -6.40
C SER A 59 11.39 -1.29 -5.86
N ILE A 60 10.49 -0.53 -6.47
CA ILE A 60 9.07 -0.59 -6.11
C ILE A 60 8.40 -1.72 -6.87
N ASP A 61 7.78 -2.64 -6.13
CA ASP A 61 7.00 -3.75 -6.68
C ASP A 61 5.50 -3.50 -6.61
N ALA A 62 5.05 -2.72 -5.62
CA ALA A 62 3.64 -2.40 -5.45
C ALA A 62 3.45 -0.95 -5.00
N ALA A 63 2.49 -0.25 -5.60
CA ALA A 63 2.11 1.09 -5.16
C ALA A 63 0.59 1.27 -5.11
N MET A 64 0.09 1.86 -4.02
CA MET A 64 -1.33 2.12 -3.82
C MET A 64 -1.56 3.56 -3.42
N THR A 65 -2.33 4.29 -4.23
CA THR A 65 -2.74 5.66 -3.93
C THR A 65 -4.13 5.68 -3.30
N PHE A 66 -4.27 6.43 -2.21
CA PHE A 66 -5.54 6.76 -1.55
C PHE A 66 -5.91 8.20 -1.93
N ALA A 67 -6.76 8.35 -2.94
CA ALA A 67 -7.07 9.65 -3.51
C ALA A 67 -7.76 10.55 -2.48
N GLY A 68 -7.32 11.80 -2.38
CA GLY A 68 -7.86 12.77 -1.42
C GLY A 68 -7.53 12.52 0.05
N VAL A 69 -6.78 11.45 0.37
CA VAL A 69 -6.39 11.11 1.75
C VAL A 69 -4.98 11.61 2.03
N ALA A 70 -4.73 12.18 3.20
CA ALA A 70 -3.39 12.55 3.67
C ALA A 70 -2.69 11.36 4.33
N VAL A 71 -1.36 11.25 4.22
CA VAL A 71 -0.60 10.16 4.86
C VAL A 71 -0.86 10.11 6.38
N SER A 72 -1.00 11.27 7.01
CA SER A 72 -1.28 11.40 8.45
C SER A 72 -2.63 10.82 8.88
N ALA A 73 -3.58 10.62 7.96
CA ALA A 73 -4.90 10.03 8.22
C ALA A 73 -4.89 8.49 8.16
N LEU A 74 -3.82 7.88 7.67
CA LEU A 74 -3.69 6.44 7.47
C LEU A 74 -2.87 5.78 8.57
N MET A 75 -3.20 4.53 8.85
CA MET A 75 -2.37 3.62 9.63
C MET A 75 -2.12 2.35 8.83
N SER A 76 -0.95 1.75 9.05
CA SER A 76 -0.58 0.51 8.36
C SER A 76 0.02 -0.50 9.32
N ALA A 77 -0.30 -1.78 9.13
CA ALA A 77 0.26 -2.89 9.90
C ALA A 77 0.45 -4.11 9.01
N SER A 78 1.58 -4.81 9.16
CA SER A 78 1.82 -6.08 8.49
C SER A 78 1.22 -7.24 9.26
N TRP A 79 0.64 -8.19 8.54
CA TRP A 79 0.03 -9.39 9.08
C TRP A 79 0.24 -10.57 8.14
N THR A 80 -0.08 -11.77 8.61
CA THR A 80 -0.08 -12.97 7.78
C THR A 80 -1.43 -13.68 7.92
N MET A 81 -2.07 -13.99 6.79
CA MET A 81 -3.28 -14.80 6.74
C MET A 81 -2.94 -16.15 6.11
N GLY A 82 -2.95 -17.21 6.92
CA GLY A 82 -2.37 -18.49 6.52
C GLY A 82 -0.88 -18.32 6.24
N ASP A 83 -0.45 -18.63 5.00
CA ASP A 83 0.92 -18.44 4.53
C ASP A 83 1.09 -17.17 3.66
N SER A 84 0.07 -16.33 3.59
CA SER A 84 0.09 -15.12 2.74
C SER A 84 0.33 -13.88 3.59
N PRO A 85 1.54 -13.28 3.56
CA PRO A 85 1.84 -12.05 4.28
C PRO A 85 1.30 -10.85 3.50
N TYR A 86 0.84 -9.82 4.21
CA TYR A 86 0.25 -8.62 3.63
C TYR A 86 0.43 -7.39 4.52
N LEU A 87 0.29 -6.22 3.89
CA LEU A 87 0.16 -4.94 4.57
C LEU A 87 -1.32 -4.55 4.59
N ALA A 88 -1.89 -4.37 5.78
CA ALA A 88 -3.19 -3.76 5.98
C ALA A 88 -3.03 -2.24 6.10
N ILE A 89 -3.90 -1.49 5.43
CA ILE A 89 -3.96 -0.03 5.49
C ILE A 89 -5.40 0.37 5.79
N THR A 90 -5.60 1.22 6.80
CA THR A 90 -6.91 1.73 7.21
C THR A 90 -6.83 3.21 7.50
N LEU A 91 -7.98 3.88 7.57
CA LEU A 91 -8.08 5.19 8.20
C LEU A 91 -7.92 5.08 9.72
N LYS A 92 -7.39 6.14 10.34
CA LYS A 92 -7.35 6.34 11.79
C LYS A 92 -8.71 6.72 12.36
#